data_AF-A0A353RJC4-F1
#
_entry.id   AF-A0A353RJC4-F1
#
_cell.length_a   1.000
_cell.length_b   1.000
_cell.length_c   1.000
_cell.angle_alpha   90.00
_cell.angle_beta   90.00
_cell.angle_gamma   90.00
#
_symmetry.space_group_name_H-M   'P 1'
#
loop_
_entity.id
_entity.type
_entity.pdbx_description
1 polymer ?
#
loop_
_entity_poly.entity_id
_entity_poly.type
_entity_poly.pdbx_seq_one_letter_code
_entity_poly.pdbx_strand_id
1 'polypeptide(L)' 'YKGKKVAVIGGGNTAMDAVRTARRLGAEKAMIIYRRSEEEMPARVEEIKHAKEEGIDFYTLHN' A
#
# COMPACT_ATOMS: atom_id res chain seq x y z
N TYR A 1 21.38 1.95 5.45
CA TYR A 1 20.30 0.98 5.73
C TYR A 1 19.09 1.35 4.88
N LYS A 2 18.85 0.71 3.72
CA LYS A 2 17.54 0.81 3.06
C LYS A 2 16.54 -0.02 3.87
N GLY A 3 15.42 0.57 4.25
CA GLY A 3 14.37 -0.15 4.98
C GLY A 3 13.93 -1.36 4.16
N LYS A 4 14.25 -2.58 4.64
CA LYS A 4 13.91 -3.79 3.90
C LYS A 4 12.39 -3.99 3.83
N LYS A 5 11.68 -3.68 4.90
CA LYS A 5 10.23 -3.86 5.00
C LYS A 5 9.59 -2.55 5.44
N VAL A 6 8.63 -2.05 4.67
CA VAL A 6 7.88 -0.84 4.95
C VAL A 6 6.39 -1.18 5.04
N ALA A 7 5.75 -0.75 6.11
CA ALA A 7 4.31 -0.85 6.29
C ALA A 7 3.71 0.56 6.38
N VAL A 8 2.70 0.82 5.57
CA VAL A 8 1.94 2.07 5.56
C VAL A 8 0.54 1.79 6.07
N ILE A 9 0.11 2.53 7.09
CA ILE A 9 -1.21 2.37 7.69
C ILE A 9 -2.13 3.45 7.11
N GLY A 10 -3.13 3.03 6.34
CA GLY A 10 -4.07 3.92 5.68
C GLY A 10 -4.52 3.40 4.31
N GLY A 11 -5.67 3.89 3.83
CA GLY A 11 -6.27 3.49 2.55
C GLY A 11 -6.55 4.65 1.60
N GLY A 12 -6.03 5.84 1.88
CA GLY A 12 -6.20 7.03 1.03
C GLY A 12 -5.07 7.22 0.02
N ASN A 13 -5.20 8.21 -0.86
CA ASN A 13 -4.20 8.51 -1.90
C ASN A 13 -2.80 8.72 -1.31
N THR A 14 -2.69 9.46 -0.20
CA THR A 14 -1.41 9.67 0.49
C THR A 14 -0.74 8.37 0.96
N ALA A 15 -1.55 7.38 1.37
CA ALA A 15 -1.02 6.08 1.78
C ALA A 15 -0.48 5.30 0.55
N MET A 16 -1.18 5.37 -0.58
CA MET A 16 -0.73 4.78 -1.86
C MET A 16 0.59 5.41 -2.32
N ASP A 17 0.67 6.74 -2.32
CA ASP A 17 1.88 7.46 -2.71
C ASP A 17 3.08 7.10 -1.82
N ALA A 18 2.85 7.03 -0.51
CA ALA A 18 3.90 6.66 0.45
C ALA A 18 4.41 5.24 0.23
N VAL A 19 3.52 4.25 0.03
CA VAL A 19 3.93 2.85 -0.11
C VAL A 19 4.61 2.59 -1.46
N ARG A 20 4.14 3.22 -2.54
CA ARG A 20 4.74 3.13 -3.89
C ARG A 20 6.12 3.79 -3.90
N THR A 21 6.25 4.94 -3.23
CA THR A 21 7.55 5.60 -3.06
C THR A 21 8.52 4.70 -2.29
N ALA A 22 8.08 4.09 -1.19
CA ALA A 22 8.91 3.14 -0.45
C ALA A 22 9.36 1.96 -1.32
N ARG A 23 8.47 1.40 -2.14
CA ARG A 23 8.79 0.32 -3.09
C ARG A 23 9.87 0.76 -4.10
N ARG A 24 9.68 1.91 -4.73
CA ARG A 24 10.62 2.48 -5.72
C ARG A 24 11.98 2.86 -5.15
N LEU A 25 12.04 3.26 -3.88
CA LEU A 25 13.29 3.54 -3.17
C LEU A 25 14.11 2.26 -2.87
N GLY A 26 13.53 1.09 -3.11
CA GLY A 26 14.18 -0.21 -2.96
C GLY A 26 13.79 -0.94 -1.68
N ALA A 27 12.59 -0.71 -1.15
CA ALA A 27 12.03 -1.58 -0.12
C ALA A 27 11.81 -2.99 -0.70
N GLU A 28 12.39 -4.00 -0.04
CA GLU A 28 12.23 -5.42 -0.38
C GLU A 28 10.77 -5.84 -0.26
N LYS A 29 10.08 -5.34 0.76
CA LYS A 29 8.65 -5.54 1.01
C LYS A 29 7.97 -4.22 1.33
N ALA A 30 6.89 -3.90 0.62
CA ALA A 30 6.06 -2.73 0.87
C ALA A 30 4.62 -3.20 1.11
N MET A 31 4.02 -2.79 2.23
CA MET A 31 2.72 -3.27 2.68
C MET A 31 1.79 -2.10 2.98
N ILE A 32 0.55 -2.16 2.52
CA ILE A 32 -0.54 -1.31 2.99
C ILE A 32 -1.35 -2.08 4.01
N ILE A 33 -1.61 -1.44 5.14
CA ILE A 33 -2.48 -1.95 6.20
C ILE A 33 -3.67 -1.03 6.29
N TYR A 34 -4.87 -1.56 6.01
CA TYR A 34 -6.11 -0.80 6.08
C TYR A 34 -7.13 -1.47 6.99
N ARG A 35 -7.79 -0.66 7.80
CA ARG A 35 -8.69 -1.12 8.88
C ARG A 35 -10.05 -1.65 8.40
N ARG A 36 -10.32 -1.59 7.11
CA ARG A 36 -11.61 -1.90 6.47
C ARG A 36 -11.36 -2.74 5.22
N SER A 37 -12.41 -3.07 4.47
CA SER A 37 -12.27 -3.77 3.20
C SER A 37 -11.56 -2.91 2.15
N GLU A 38 -11.09 -3.55 1.09
CA GLU A 38 -10.51 -2.84 -0.05
C GLU A 38 -11.53 -1.95 -0.76
N GLU A 39 -12.79 -2.37 -0.79
CA GLU A 39 -13.92 -1.63 -1.38
C GLU A 39 -14.20 -0.31 -0.66
N GLU A 40 -13.91 -0.27 0.64
CA GLU A 40 -14.03 0.94 1.47
C GLU A 40 -12.78 1.82 1.44
N MET A 41 -11.77 1.52 0.61
CA MET A 41 -10.59 2.38 0.51
C MET A 41 -10.95 3.72 -0.14
N PRO A 42 -10.62 4.87 0.49
CA PRO A 42 -10.83 6.19 -0.13
C PRO A 42 -9.88 6.49 -1.30
N ALA A 43 -8.85 5.65 -1.51
CA ALA A 43 -7.98 5.74 -2.68
C ALA A 43 -8.74 5.44 -3.97
N ARG A 44 -8.31 6.06 -5.08
CA ARG A 44 -8.87 5.75 -6.40
C ARG A 44 -8.58 4.30 -6.76
N VAL A 45 -9.54 3.63 -7.39
CA VAL A 45 -9.40 2.23 -7.85
C VAL A 45 -8.17 2.06 -8.75
N GLU A 46 -7.88 3.05 -9.59
CA GLU A 46 -6.69 3.07 -10.45
C GLU A 46 -5.38 3.10 -9.63
N GLU A 47 -5.31 3.89 -8.54
CA GLU A 47 -4.15 3.91 -7.63
C GLU A 47 -3.95 2.58 -6.92
N ILE A 48 -5.05 1.95 -6.47
CA ILE A 48 -5.01 0.61 -5.86
C ILE A 48 -4.48 -0.42 -6.86
N LYS A 49 -4.95 -0.36 -8.11
CA LYS A 49 -4.51 -1.26 -9.18
C LYS A 49 -3.02 -1.08 -9.49
N HIS A 50 -2.56 0.16 -9.65
CA HIS A 50 -1.14 0.45 -9.86
C HIS A 50 -0.28 -0.02 -8.68
N ALA A 51 -0.74 0.17 -7.44
CA ALA A 51 -0.04 -0.30 -6.26
C ALA A 51 0.10 -1.84 -6.24
N LYS A 52 -0.96 -2.57 -6.63
CA LYS A 52 -0.91 -4.03 -6.78
C LYS A 52 0.05 -4.46 -7.88
N GLU A 53 0.05 -3.77 -9.02
CA GLU A 53 0.98 -4.03 -10.13
C GLU A 53 2.45 -3.77 -9.76
N GLU A 54 2.73 -2.81 -8.87
CA GLU A 54 4.07 -2.56 -8.30
C GLU A 54 4.51 -3.60 -7.25
N GLY A 55 3.64 -4.57 -6.92
CA GLY A 55 3.92 -5.66 -5.98
C GLY A 55 3.84 -5.22 -4.52
N ILE A 56 2.93 -4.31 -4.20
CA ILE A 56 2.61 -3.93 -2.82
C ILE A 56 1.62 -4.93 -2.23
N ASP A 57 1.90 -5.40 -1.02
CA ASP A 57 1.00 -6.29 -0.29
C ASP A 57 -0.12 -5.51 0.39
N PHE A 58 -1.35 -5.97 0.25
CA PHE A 58 -2.52 -5.37 0.89
C PHE A 58 -2.99 -6.23 2.06
N TYR A 59 -2.97 -5.66 3.26
CA TYR A 59 -3.52 -6.25 4.48
C TYR A 59 -4.74 -5.44 4.88
N THR A 60 -5.88 -5.89 4.41
CA THR A 60 -7.18 -5.36 4.81
C THR A 60 -7.75 -6.19 5.95
N LEU A 61 -8.69 -5.61 6.70
CA LEU A 61 -9.50 -6.37 7.64
C LEU A 61 -10.59 -7.09 6.83
N HIS A 62 -10.33 -8.36 6.54
CA HIS A 62 -11.30 -9.32 6.02
C HIS A 62 -11.52 -10.39 7.09
N ASN A 63 -12.76 -10.82 7.26
CA ASN A 63 -13.18 -11.87 8.17
C ASN A 63 -13.53 -13.11 7.34
#